data_AF-A0A0M3JBJ1-F1
#
_entry.id   AF-A0A0M3JBJ1-F1
#
_cell.length_a   1.000
_cell.length_b   1.000
_cell.length_c   1.000
_cell.angle_alpha   90.00
_cell.angle_beta   90.00
_cell.angle_gamma   90.00
#
_symmetry.space_group_name_H-M   'P 1'
#
loop_
_entity.id
_entity.type
_entity.pdbx_description
1 polymer ?
#
loop_
_entity_poly.entity_id
_entity_poly.type
_entity_poly.pdbx_seq_one_letter_code
_entity_poly.pdbx_strand_id
1 'polypeptide(L)'
;MQVREQHMLRFKQFLVDELKVCNEAEAKNRIFFISAREMLDARMKAKGLIHKAYQMDGHQYRAMEFTNFESQFEQIISKSAINTKFEAHQRRAREIVAAMRANIEIVNNVAAKKRESLEEELRSKEEIFKQCYSNWKEFERNAIVEVKRLRAEVHLKVSADFYEEIYRLEAIIDKFDYKFVDEPRFIKDYKK
;
A
#
# COMPACT_ATOMS: atom_id res chain seq x y z
N MET A 1 -68.54 -19.84 -25.74
CA MET A 1 -67.22 -19.53 -25.16
C MET A 1 -66.16 -19.92 -26.18
N GLN A 2 -65.25 -19.03 -26.58
CA GLN A 2 -64.24 -19.37 -27.58
C GLN A 2 -63.22 -20.37 -27.01
N VAL A 3 -62.84 -21.41 -27.77
CA VAL A 3 -61.87 -22.45 -27.35
C VAL A 3 -60.57 -21.87 -26.78
N ARG A 4 -60.12 -20.72 -27.31
CA ARG A 4 -58.96 -19.98 -26.83
C ARG A 4 -59.07 -19.54 -25.37
N GLU A 5 -60.24 -19.05 -24.95
CA GLU A 5 -60.46 -18.55 -23.58
C GLU A 5 -60.41 -19.69 -22.56
N GLN A 6 -60.95 -20.87 -22.91
CA GLN A 6 -60.90 -22.06 -22.06
C GLN A 6 -59.46 -22.54 -21.84
N HIS A 7 -58.66 -22.61 -22.91
CA HIS A 7 -57.24 -22.96 -22.80
C HIS A 7 -56.46 -21.92 -21.99
N MET A 8 -56.72 -20.63 -22.21
CA MET A 8 -56.05 -19.57 -21.45
C MET A 8 -56.34 -19.70 -19.95
N LEU A 9 -57.61 -19.93 -19.56
CA LEU A 9 -57.98 -20.10 -18.15
C LEU A 9 -57.31 -21.34 -17.54
N ARG A 10 -57.36 -22.49 -18.24
CA ARG A 10 -56.78 -23.75 -17.75
C ARG A 10 -55.27 -23.66 -17.56
N PHE A 11 -54.54 -23.08 -18.52
CA PHE A 11 -53.09 -22.96 -18.44
C PHE A 11 -52.65 -21.88 -17.45
N LYS A 12 -53.43 -20.80 -17.28
CA LYS A 12 -53.20 -19.82 -16.23
C LYS A 12 -53.32 -20.49 -14.85
N GLN A 13 -54.40 -21.22 -14.60
CA GLN A 13 -54.60 -21.98 -13.36
C GLN A 13 -53.45 -22.98 -13.13
N PHE A 14 -53.03 -23.70 -14.18
CA PHE A 14 -51.93 -24.65 -14.09
C PHE A 14 -50.59 -24.01 -13.70
N LEU A 15 -50.19 -22.91 -14.36
CA LEU A 15 -48.90 -22.27 -14.11
C LEU A 15 -48.86 -21.49 -12.78
N VAL A 16 -49.97 -20.85 -12.42
CA VAL A 16 -50.06 -19.95 -11.26
C VAL A 16 -50.44 -20.72 -10.00
N ASP A 17 -51.54 -21.49 -10.03
CA ASP A 17 -52.12 -22.07 -8.83
C ASP A 17 -51.53 -23.45 -8.50
N GLU A 18 -51.36 -24.29 -9.54
CA GLU A 18 -50.86 -25.67 -9.36
C GLU A 18 -49.33 -25.71 -9.25
N LEU A 19 -48.62 -25.19 -10.27
CA LEU A 19 -47.15 -25.24 -10.29
C LEU A 19 -46.48 -24.12 -9.48
N LYS A 20 -47.17 -22.98 -9.30
CA LYS A 20 -46.66 -21.81 -8.56
C LYS A 20 -45.31 -21.30 -9.08
N VAL A 21 -45.10 -21.38 -10.39
CA VAL A 21 -43.83 -20.99 -11.05
C VAL A 21 -43.86 -19.57 -11.59
N CYS A 22 -45.03 -18.95 -11.71
CA CYS A 22 -45.15 -17.55 -12.09
C CYS A 22 -46.42 -16.91 -11.52
N ASN A 23 -46.49 -15.58 -11.52
CA ASN A 23 -47.71 -14.85 -11.18
C ASN A 23 -48.65 -14.72 -12.38
N GLU A 24 -49.86 -14.21 -12.15
CA GLU A 24 -50.88 -14.05 -13.20
C GLU A 24 -50.46 -13.14 -14.35
N ALA A 25 -49.69 -12.09 -14.07
CA ALA A 25 -49.21 -11.15 -15.09
C ALA A 25 -48.18 -11.83 -16.00
N GLU A 26 -47.28 -12.61 -15.42
CA GLU A 26 -46.27 -13.39 -16.12
C GLU A 26 -46.88 -14.56 -16.91
N ALA A 27 -47.95 -15.18 -16.43
CA ALA A 27 -48.57 -16.31 -17.12
C ALA A 27 -49.04 -15.94 -18.54
N LYS A 28 -49.53 -14.70 -18.74
CA LYS A 28 -49.92 -14.18 -20.06
C LYS A 28 -48.75 -14.15 -21.05
N ASN A 29 -47.54 -14.01 -20.54
CA ASN A 29 -46.28 -13.96 -21.26
C ASN A 29 -45.63 -15.36 -21.42
N ARG A 30 -46.32 -16.43 -20.99
CA ARG A 30 -45.84 -17.82 -21.09
C ARG A 30 -46.80 -18.73 -21.87
N ILE A 31 -47.98 -18.25 -22.22
CA ILE A 31 -49.03 -19.00 -22.92
C ILE A 31 -49.25 -18.36 -24.29
N PHE A 32 -49.01 -19.12 -25.36
CA PHE A 32 -49.08 -18.63 -26.74
C PHE A 32 -49.97 -19.53 -27.60
N PHE A 33 -50.75 -18.92 -28.50
CA PHE A 33 -51.61 -19.63 -29.44
C PHE A 33 -51.02 -19.59 -30.85
N ILE A 34 -50.27 -20.62 -31.19
CA ILE A 34 -49.40 -20.64 -32.36
C ILE A 34 -49.69 -21.84 -33.27
N SER A 35 -49.11 -21.82 -34.48
CA SER A 35 -49.02 -22.99 -35.34
C SER A 35 -47.57 -23.15 -35.79
N ALA A 36 -46.88 -24.13 -35.23
CA ALA A 36 -45.49 -24.44 -35.59
C ALA A 36 -45.36 -24.84 -37.06
N ARG A 37 -46.36 -25.56 -37.60
CA ARG A 37 -46.41 -25.94 -39.02
C ARG A 37 -46.48 -24.71 -39.93
N GLU A 38 -47.39 -23.78 -39.66
CA GLU A 38 -47.52 -22.57 -40.51
C GLU A 38 -46.27 -21.70 -40.43
N MET A 39 -45.66 -21.55 -39.24
CA MET A 39 -44.41 -20.80 -39.08
C MET A 39 -43.24 -21.47 -39.81
N LEU A 40 -43.12 -22.80 -39.71
CA LEU A 40 -42.07 -23.56 -40.39
C LEU A 40 -42.19 -23.43 -41.91
N ASP A 41 -43.39 -23.67 -42.46
CA ASP A 41 -43.66 -23.57 -43.89
C ASP A 41 -43.43 -22.13 -44.40
N ALA A 42 -43.86 -21.12 -43.64
CA ALA A 42 -43.61 -19.72 -43.99
C ALA A 42 -42.11 -19.41 -44.08
N ARG A 43 -41.31 -19.91 -43.12
CA ARG A 43 -39.84 -19.75 -43.13
C ARG A 43 -39.17 -20.54 -44.25
N MET A 44 -39.63 -21.75 -44.52
CA MET A 44 -39.12 -22.57 -45.64
C MET A 44 -39.41 -21.91 -46.98
N LYS A 45 -40.61 -21.35 -47.15
CA LYS A 45 -40.99 -20.59 -48.36
C LYS A 45 -40.12 -19.34 -48.50
N ALA A 46 -39.90 -18.58 -47.42
CA ALA A 46 -39.02 -17.41 -47.43
C ALA A 46 -37.56 -17.77 -47.80
N LYS A 47 -37.11 -18.98 -47.46
CA LYS A 47 -35.81 -19.54 -47.85
C LYS A 47 -35.78 -20.18 -49.24
N GLY A 48 -36.91 -20.20 -49.97
CA GLY A 48 -37.02 -20.82 -51.29
C GLY A 48 -37.01 -22.35 -51.30
N LEU A 49 -37.15 -23.01 -50.15
CA LEU A 49 -37.11 -24.47 -50.03
C LEU A 49 -38.44 -25.14 -50.42
N ILE A 50 -39.55 -24.39 -50.37
CA ILE A 50 -40.87 -24.84 -50.81
C ILE A 50 -41.56 -23.73 -51.60
N HIS A 51 -42.43 -24.10 -52.53
CA HIS A 51 -43.16 -23.13 -53.36
C HIS A 51 -44.44 -22.59 -52.70
N LYS A 52 -45.12 -23.40 -51.88
CA LYS A 52 -46.38 -23.04 -51.22
C LYS A 52 -46.33 -23.42 -49.74
N ALA A 53 -46.66 -22.45 -48.88
CA ALA A 53 -46.76 -22.67 -47.44
C ALA A 53 -48.19 -23.06 -47.06
N TYR A 54 -48.35 -23.97 -46.10
CA TYR A 54 -49.65 -24.19 -45.46
C TYR A 54 -50.03 -22.97 -44.62
N GLN A 55 -51.16 -22.35 -44.93
CA GLN A 55 -51.67 -21.15 -44.25
C GLN A 55 -53.20 -21.19 -44.24
N MET A 56 -53.78 -21.05 -43.05
CA MET A 56 -55.23 -20.89 -42.87
C MET A 56 -55.58 -19.45 -42.53
N ASP A 57 -56.87 -19.14 -42.47
CA ASP A 57 -57.35 -17.83 -42.02
C ASP A 57 -56.75 -17.48 -40.65
N GLY A 58 -56.30 -16.23 -40.52
CA GLY A 58 -55.62 -15.73 -39.33
C GLY A 58 -54.17 -16.22 -39.14
N HIS A 59 -53.53 -16.86 -40.13
CA HIS A 59 -52.13 -17.30 -40.02
C HIS A 59 -51.16 -16.16 -39.66
N GLN A 60 -51.45 -14.92 -40.10
CA GLN A 60 -50.63 -13.75 -39.77
C GLN A 60 -50.62 -13.47 -38.26
N TYR A 61 -51.76 -13.60 -37.59
CA TYR A 61 -51.85 -13.45 -36.13
C TYR A 61 -51.06 -14.55 -35.41
N ARG A 62 -51.18 -15.80 -35.86
CA ARG A 62 -50.41 -16.92 -35.28
C ARG A 62 -48.92 -16.79 -35.53
N ALA A 63 -48.52 -16.25 -36.68
CA ALA A 63 -47.12 -15.96 -36.99
C ALA A 63 -46.58 -14.85 -36.08
N MET A 64 -47.33 -13.77 -35.87
CA MET A 64 -46.98 -12.69 -34.94
C MET A 64 -46.86 -13.21 -33.49
N GLU A 65 -47.81 -14.04 -33.05
CA GLU A 65 -47.80 -14.67 -31.73
C GLU A 65 -46.57 -15.58 -31.55
N PHE A 66 -46.17 -16.32 -32.60
CA PHE A 66 -44.98 -17.18 -32.57
C PHE A 66 -43.70 -16.35 -32.47
N THR A 67 -43.59 -15.24 -33.20
CA THR A 67 -42.45 -14.32 -33.07
C THR A 67 -42.39 -13.71 -31.65
N ASN A 68 -43.54 -13.36 -31.08
CA ASN A 68 -43.63 -12.90 -29.69
C ASN A 68 -43.15 -13.99 -28.70
N PHE A 69 -43.56 -15.25 -28.91
CA PHE A 69 -43.05 -16.40 -28.15
C PHE A 69 -41.52 -16.49 -28.21
N GLU A 70 -40.92 -16.46 -29.40
CA GLU A 70 -39.47 -16.57 -29.55
C GLU A 70 -38.72 -15.42 -28.87
N SER A 71 -39.22 -14.19 -29.02
CA SER A 71 -38.62 -13.01 -28.38
C SER A 71 -38.65 -13.13 -26.85
N GLN A 72 -39.78 -13.55 -26.28
CA GLN A 72 -39.89 -13.74 -24.83
C GLN A 72 -39.05 -14.93 -24.34
N PHE A 73 -39.02 -16.02 -25.11
CA PHE A 73 -38.20 -17.18 -24.79
C PHE A 73 -36.71 -16.83 -24.75
N GLU A 74 -36.21 -16.11 -25.76
CA GLU A 74 -34.81 -15.67 -25.85
C GLU A 74 -34.41 -14.81 -24.64
N GLN A 75 -35.25 -13.84 -24.26
CA GLN A 75 -35.00 -12.99 -23.09
C GLN A 75 -34.95 -13.80 -21.79
N ILE A 76 -35.90 -14.71 -21.59
CA ILE A 76 -36.00 -15.51 -20.37
C ILE A 76 -34.82 -16.47 -20.26
N ILE A 77 -34.51 -17.22 -21.33
CA ILE A 77 -33.45 -18.21 -21.29
C ILE A 77 -32.07 -17.55 -21.14
N SER A 78 -31.85 -16.39 -21.78
CA SER A 78 -30.59 -15.65 -21.64
C SER A 78 -30.38 -15.16 -20.21
N LYS A 79 -31.40 -14.52 -19.62
CA LYS A 79 -31.33 -14.05 -18.22
C LYS A 79 -31.17 -15.22 -17.25
N SER A 80 -31.94 -16.27 -17.43
CA SER A 80 -31.86 -17.46 -16.59
C SER A 80 -30.49 -18.13 -16.68
N ALA A 81 -29.93 -18.27 -17.88
CA ALA A 81 -28.63 -18.89 -18.10
C ALA A 81 -27.48 -18.07 -17.50
N ILE A 82 -27.55 -16.73 -17.57
CA ILE A 82 -26.55 -15.86 -16.93
C ILE A 82 -26.53 -16.10 -15.42
N ASN A 83 -27.70 -16.06 -14.79
CA ASN A 83 -27.81 -16.23 -13.34
C ASN A 83 -27.34 -17.63 -12.92
N THR A 84 -27.87 -18.69 -13.53
CA THR A 84 -27.58 -20.06 -13.08
C THR A 84 -26.14 -20.49 -13.36
N LYS A 85 -25.50 -19.98 -14.42
CA LYS A 85 -24.12 -20.34 -14.76
C LYS A 85 -23.07 -19.45 -14.09
N PHE A 86 -23.36 -18.17 -13.84
CA PHE A 86 -22.32 -17.22 -13.41
C PHE A 86 -22.51 -16.66 -12.00
N GLU A 87 -23.68 -16.76 -11.38
CA GLU A 87 -23.92 -16.14 -10.06
C GLU A 87 -22.96 -16.68 -8.99
N ALA A 88 -22.74 -17.99 -8.94
CA ALA A 88 -21.82 -18.62 -7.99
C ALA A 88 -20.36 -18.14 -8.21
N HIS A 89 -19.92 -18.08 -9.47
CA HIS A 89 -18.59 -17.57 -9.81
C HIS A 89 -18.44 -16.10 -9.46
N GLN A 90 -19.45 -15.28 -9.72
CA GLN A 90 -19.45 -13.85 -9.39
C GLN A 90 -19.41 -13.64 -7.87
N ARG A 91 -20.15 -14.44 -7.08
CA ARG A 91 -20.12 -14.41 -5.62
C ARG A 91 -18.72 -14.77 -5.11
N ARG A 92 -18.15 -15.87 -5.60
CA ARG A 92 -16.81 -16.32 -5.22
C ARG A 92 -15.73 -15.29 -5.59
N ALA A 93 -15.84 -14.66 -6.76
CA ALA A 93 -14.91 -13.60 -7.17
C ALA A 93 -14.95 -12.41 -6.20
N ARG A 94 -16.14 -11.98 -5.76
CA ARG A 94 -16.29 -10.93 -4.75
C ARG A 94 -15.66 -11.32 -3.42
N GLU A 95 -15.86 -12.55 -2.97
CA GLU A 95 -15.26 -13.07 -1.72
C GLU A 95 -13.72 -13.04 -1.80
N ILE A 96 -13.16 -13.49 -2.92
CA ILE A 96 -11.70 -13.48 -3.15
C ILE A 96 -11.16 -12.05 -3.13
N VAL A 97 -11.80 -11.13 -3.86
CA VAL A 97 -11.37 -9.71 -3.91
C VAL A 97 -11.47 -9.06 -2.53
N ALA A 98 -12.53 -9.34 -1.77
CA ALA A 98 -12.68 -8.83 -0.41
C ALA A 98 -11.58 -9.35 0.52
N ALA A 99 -11.27 -10.64 0.47
CA ALA A 99 -10.18 -11.24 1.25
C ALA A 99 -8.81 -10.65 0.88
N MET A 100 -8.54 -10.46 -0.41
CA MET A 100 -7.30 -9.81 -0.88
C MET A 100 -7.18 -8.38 -0.36
N ARG A 101 -8.28 -7.61 -0.42
CA ARG A 101 -8.31 -6.24 0.11
C ARG A 101 -8.01 -6.21 1.62
N ALA A 102 -8.63 -7.10 2.38
CA ALA A 102 -8.38 -7.21 3.83
C ALA A 102 -6.91 -7.55 4.14
N ASN A 103 -6.30 -8.47 3.38
CA ASN A 103 -4.88 -8.79 3.54
C ASN A 103 -3.97 -7.58 3.28
N ILE A 104 -4.25 -6.83 2.21
CA ILE A 104 -3.49 -5.61 1.88
C ILE A 104 -3.62 -4.57 2.99
N GLU A 105 -4.83 -4.40 3.54
CA GLU A 105 -5.07 -3.46 4.64
C GLU A 105 -4.29 -3.82 5.90
N ILE A 106 -4.22 -5.11 6.26
CA ILE A 106 -3.40 -5.60 7.37
C ILE A 106 -1.92 -5.26 7.13
N VAL A 107 -1.38 -5.62 5.97
CA VAL A 107 0.03 -5.37 5.64
C VAL A 107 0.34 -3.87 5.65
N ASN A 108 -0.52 -3.06 5.06
CA ASN A 108 -0.35 -1.60 5.02
C ASN A 108 -0.36 -0.99 6.43
N ASN A 109 -1.28 -1.42 7.28
CA ASN A 109 -1.37 -0.94 8.66
C ASN A 109 -0.13 -1.32 9.49
N VAL A 110 0.36 -2.55 9.34
CA VAL A 110 1.59 -2.99 10.02
C VAL A 110 2.81 -2.21 9.52
N ALA A 111 2.92 -2.03 8.20
CA ALA A 111 4.01 -1.25 7.60
C ALA A 111 3.97 0.23 8.05
N ALA A 112 2.79 0.84 8.09
CA ALA A 112 2.60 2.21 8.54
C ALA A 112 3.02 2.39 10.01
N LYS A 113 2.59 1.50 10.91
CA LYS A 113 2.99 1.50 12.32
C LYS A 113 4.50 1.31 12.49
N LYS A 114 5.10 0.41 11.71
CA LYS A 114 6.54 0.18 11.79
C LYS A 114 7.33 1.40 11.31
N ARG A 115 6.87 2.07 10.24
CA ARG A 115 7.45 3.33 9.76
C ARG A 115 7.40 4.41 10.83
N GLU A 116 6.24 4.62 11.44
CA GLU A 116 6.04 5.60 12.52
C GLU A 116 6.99 5.34 13.70
N SER A 117 7.08 4.09 14.17
CA SER A 117 8.01 3.72 15.25
C SER A 117 9.48 3.97 14.90
N LEU A 118 9.90 3.69 13.66
CA LEU A 118 11.27 3.96 13.22
C LEU A 118 11.56 5.46 13.10
N GLU A 119 10.59 6.25 12.66
CA GLU A 119 10.70 7.71 12.60
C GLU A 119 10.83 8.31 14.01
N GLU A 120 10.09 7.79 15.00
CA GLU A 120 10.24 8.20 16.40
C GLU A 120 11.59 7.82 16.98
N GLU A 121 12.06 6.60 16.72
CA GLU A 121 13.38 6.14 17.18
C GLU A 121 14.49 7.00 16.58
N LEU A 122 14.42 7.28 15.28
CA LEU A 122 15.38 8.17 14.60
C LEU A 122 15.40 9.56 15.24
N ARG A 123 14.23 10.18 15.45
CA ARG A 123 14.12 11.50 16.10
C ARG A 123 14.77 11.50 17.48
N SER A 124 14.53 10.45 18.27
CA SER A 124 15.12 10.30 19.60
C SER A 124 16.66 10.18 19.53
N LYS A 125 17.18 9.36 18.61
CA LYS A 125 18.63 9.21 18.41
C LYS A 125 19.29 10.51 17.93
N GLU A 126 18.66 11.25 17.03
CA GLU A 126 19.14 12.55 16.56
C GLU A 126 19.22 13.57 17.71
N GLU A 127 18.22 13.59 18.59
CA GLU A 127 18.21 14.48 19.76
C GLU A 127 19.33 14.12 20.75
N ILE A 128 19.48 12.84 21.07
CA ILE A 128 20.59 12.35 21.92
C ILE A 128 21.94 12.73 21.29
N PHE A 129 22.10 12.53 19.98
CA PHE A 129 23.34 12.87 19.28
C PHE A 129 23.64 14.37 19.37
N LYS A 130 22.65 15.23 19.15
CA LYS A 130 22.80 16.69 19.29
C LYS A 130 23.26 17.08 20.70
N GLN A 131 22.67 16.48 21.73
CA GLN A 131 23.05 16.72 23.12
C GLN A 131 24.48 16.25 23.40
N CYS A 132 24.85 15.03 23.01
CA CYS A 132 26.21 14.53 23.14
C CYS A 132 27.22 15.43 22.42
N TYR A 133 26.89 15.89 21.22
CA TYR A 133 27.76 16.78 20.44
C TYR A 133 27.94 18.14 21.14
N SER A 134 26.87 18.71 21.70
CA SER A 134 26.94 19.95 22.48
C SER A 134 27.81 19.78 23.73
N ASN A 135 27.60 18.70 24.48
CA ASN A 135 28.38 18.39 25.68
C ASN A 135 29.87 18.19 25.34
N TRP A 136 30.16 17.51 24.22
CA TRP A 136 31.52 17.35 23.72
C TRP A 136 32.17 18.70 23.38
N LYS A 137 31.44 19.59 22.71
CA LYS A 137 31.92 20.94 22.38
C LYS A 137 32.22 21.77 23.63
N GLU A 138 31.41 21.64 24.67
CA GLU A 138 31.67 22.29 25.95
C GLU A 138 32.90 21.70 26.65
N PHE A 139 32.99 20.37 26.71
CA PHE A 139 34.16 19.67 27.26
C PHE A 139 35.45 20.06 26.54
N GLU A 140 35.45 20.07 25.20
CA GLU A 140 36.59 20.48 24.36
C GLU A 140 37.05 21.90 24.71
N ARG A 141 36.12 22.85 24.85
CA ARG A 141 36.45 24.24 25.26
C ARG A 141 37.08 24.27 26.64
N ASN A 142 36.51 23.57 27.61
CA ASN A 142 36.99 23.55 29.00
C ASN A 142 38.39 22.91 29.08
N ALA A 143 38.64 21.82 28.35
CA ALA A 143 39.95 21.19 28.27
C ALA A 143 41.01 22.14 27.70
N ILE A 144 40.69 22.89 26.63
CA ILE A 144 41.61 23.88 26.06
C ILE A 144 41.94 24.98 27.06
N VAL A 145 40.96 25.46 27.83
CA VAL A 145 41.16 26.47 28.88
C VAL A 145 42.08 25.93 29.96
N GLU A 146 41.84 24.73 30.47
CA GLU A 146 42.68 24.11 31.51
C GLU A 146 44.11 23.87 31.04
N VAL A 147 44.31 23.39 29.81
CA VAL A 147 45.66 23.22 29.23
C VAL A 147 46.41 24.55 29.17
N LYS A 148 45.74 25.64 28.79
CA LYS A 148 46.34 26.98 28.77
C LYS A 148 46.69 27.46 30.18
N ARG A 149 45.80 27.22 31.16
CA ARG A 149 46.03 27.57 32.57
C ARG A 149 47.23 26.84 33.15
N LEU A 150 47.28 25.52 32.99
CA LEU A 150 48.41 24.67 33.41
C LEU A 150 49.72 25.13 32.76
N ARG A 151 49.70 25.43 31.45
CA ARG A 151 50.89 25.95 30.75
C ARG A 151 51.39 27.26 31.36
N ALA A 152 50.49 28.20 31.67
CA ALA A 152 50.85 29.47 32.27
C ALA A 152 51.42 29.29 33.69
N GLU A 153 50.81 28.40 34.49
CA GLU A 153 51.25 28.08 35.85
C GLU A 153 52.66 27.45 35.85
N VAL A 154 52.90 26.48 34.97
CA VAL A 154 54.23 25.87 34.78
C VAL A 154 55.26 26.91 34.35
N HIS A 155 54.92 27.78 33.39
CA HIS A 155 55.83 28.83 32.92
C HIS A 155 56.20 29.81 34.05
N LEU A 156 55.21 30.24 34.84
CA LEU A 156 55.42 31.16 35.96
C LEU A 156 56.35 30.53 37.01
N LYS A 157 56.09 29.28 37.39
CA LYS A 157 56.87 28.57 38.41
C LYS A 157 58.32 28.35 37.98
N VAL A 158 58.52 27.86 36.75
CA VAL A 158 59.87 27.67 36.19
C VAL A 158 60.62 29.00 36.11
N SER A 159 59.95 30.09 35.70
CA SER A 159 60.57 31.42 35.63
C SER A 159 60.96 31.95 37.02
N ALA A 160 60.13 31.72 38.04
CA ALA A 160 60.43 32.10 39.43
C ALA A 160 61.62 31.30 39.98
N ASP A 161 61.66 29.98 39.76
CA ASP A 161 62.77 29.12 40.19
C ASP A 161 64.10 29.56 39.52
N PHE A 162 64.08 29.85 38.21
CA PHE A 162 65.26 30.38 37.51
C PHE A 162 65.70 31.74 38.04
N TYR A 163 64.76 32.64 38.33
CA TYR A 163 65.09 33.96 38.86
C TYR A 163 65.78 33.84 40.22
N GLU A 164 65.28 32.98 41.11
CA GLU A 164 65.88 32.74 42.42
C GLU A 164 67.29 32.15 42.30
N GLU A 165 67.49 31.16 41.43
CA GLU A 165 68.82 30.57 41.19
C GLU A 165 69.81 31.56 40.57
N ILE A 166 69.37 32.41 39.64
CA ILE A 166 70.23 33.47 39.07
C ILE A 166 70.62 34.46 40.16
N TYR A 167 69.71 34.84 41.05
CA TYR A 167 69.99 35.77 42.14
C TYR A 167 70.95 35.17 43.18
N ARG A 168 70.90 33.85 43.38
CA ARG A 168 71.84 33.12 44.25
C ARG A 168 73.26 33.02 43.68
N LEU A 169 73.44 33.12 42.36
CA LEU A 169 74.78 33.06 41.74
C LEU A 169 75.72 34.14 42.27
N GLU A 170 75.23 35.36 42.51
CA GLU A 170 76.05 36.46 43.05
C GLU A 170 76.63 36.09 44.42
N ALA A 171 75.77 35.60 45.32
CA ALA A 171 76.21 35.15 46.64
C ALA A 171 77.14 33.91 46.59
N ILE A 172 77.02 33.07 45.55
CA ILE A 172 77.94 31.94 45.33
C ILE A 172 79.30 32.45 44.84
N ILE A 173 79.33 33.42 43.93
CA ILE A 173 80.56 34.07 43.45
C ILE A 173 81.28 34.77 44.61
N ASP A 174 80.55 35.49 45.46
CA ASP A 174 81.14 36.17 46.63
C ASP A 174 81.74 35.21 47.65
N LYS A 175 81.21 33.98 47.74
CA LYS A 175 81.72 32.90 48.59
C LYS A 175 82.77 32.02 47.90
N PHE A 176 83.14 32.33 46.66
CA PHE A 176 84.09 31.53 45.90
C PHE A 176 85.52 31.84 46.36
N ASP A 177 86.04 30.98 47.24
CA ASP A 177 87.31 31.19 47.94
C ASP A 177 88.56 30.72 47.15
N TYR A 178 88.37 30.34 45.88
CA TYR A 178 89.45 29.86 45.02
C TYR A 178 90.03 31.02 44.21
N LYS A 179 91.33 31.30 44.38
CA LYS A 179 92.01 32.38 43.63
C LYS A 179 92.07 32.04 42.15
N PHE A 180 91.55 32.95 41.32
CA PHE A 180 91.68 32.81 39.88
C PHE A 180 93.14 32.96 39.47
N VAL A 181 93.66 31.98 38.71
CA VAL A 181 95.03 31.98 38.20
C VAL A 181 94.98 32.35 36.71
N ASP A 182 95.48 33.53 36.38
CA ASP A 182 95.37 34.19 35.06
C ASP A 182 96.51 33.83 34.10
N GLU A 183 97.33 32.84 34.43
CA GLU A 183 98.40 32.35 33.56
C GLU A 183 97.85 31.58 32.34
N PRO A 184 98.35 31.85 31.11
CA PRO A 184 97.80 31.30 29.86
C PRO A 184 97.70 29.77 29.79
N ARG A 185 98.49 29.05 30.58
CA ARG A 185 98.51 27.58 30.63
C ARG A 185 97.31 27.02 31.41
N PHE A 186 96.89 27.70 32.47
CA PHE A 186 95.81 27.28 33.37
C PHE A 186 94.43 27.81 32.93
N ILE A 187 94.39 28.86 32.11
CA ILE A 187 93.13 29.37 31.52
C ILE A 187 92.39 28.30 30.69
N LYS A 188 93.12 27.34 30.09
CA LYS A 188 92.52 26.24 29.30
C LYS A 188 91.68 25.29 30.15
N ASP A 189 91.96 25.20 31.45
CA ASP A 189 91.27 24.26 32.36
C ASP A 189 89.91 24.79 32.83
N TYR A 190 89.69 26.11 32.80
CA TYR A 190 88.41 26.74 33.15
C TYR A 190 87.39 26.81 31.99
N LYS A 191 87.76 26.39 30.77
CA LYS A 191 86.92 26.48 29.56
C LYS A 191 86.37 25.13 29.06
N LYS A 192 86.54 24.05 29.81
CA LYS A 192 85.87 22.76 29.56
C LYS A 192 84.50 22.75 30.23
#